data_AF-A0A8X7PI08-F1
#
_entry.id   AF-A0A8X7PI08-F1
#
_cell.length_a   1.000
_cell.length_b   1.000
_cell.length_c   1.000
_cell.angle_alpha   90.00
_cell.angle_beta   90.00
_cell.angle_gamma   90.00
#
_symmetry.space_group_name_H-M   'P 1'
#
loop_
_entity.id
_entity.type
_entity.pdbx_description
1 polymer ?
#
loop_
_entity_poly.entity_id
_entity_poly.type
_entity_poly.pdbx_seq_one_letter_code
_entity_poly.pdbx_strand_id
1 'polypeptide(L)'
;MVGADSFYYLGGILRAGKRGYALVHEPSVLRKCNVQPMVTFAKCQICTGGRFEFFIKSRNNGNTSAIYYEGLYAALIVGPEKCIRILQPNVPNHDLSTLAIGIFSVCIGNDKEADKAVSAIEANHYDLRSGDSWTGS
;
A
#
# COMPACT_ATOMS: atom_id res chain seq x y z
N MET A 1 13.41 4.60 -0.85
CA MET A 1 13.98 4.85 -2.18
C MET A 1 12.85 5.24 -3.14
N VAL A 2 12.62 6.54 -3.36
CA VAL A 2 11.68 7.06 -4.37
C VAL A 2 12.52 7.44 -5.58
N GLY A 3 12.32 6.83 -6.76
CA GLY A 3 13.05 7.32 -7.94
C GLY A 3 13.03 6.49 -9.22
N ALA A 4 13.03 5.16 -9.18
CA ALA A 4 13.15 4.38 -10.44
C ALA A 4 11.80 3.86 -10.96
N ASP A 5 10.97 3.30 -10.09
CA ASP A 5 9.73 2.62 -10.48
C ASP A 5 8.48 3.46 -10.23
N SER A 6 8.56 4.79 -10.35
CA SER A 6 7.42 5.66 -10.05
C SER A 6 6.54 5.94 -11.26
N PHE A 7 5.22 5.94 -11.05
CA PHE A 7 4.25 6.37 -12.08
C PHE A 7 4.60 7.75 -12.67
N TYR A 8 5.20 8.63 -11.87
CA TYR A 8 5.61 9.98 -12.31
C TYR A 8 6.52 9.94 -13.55
N TYR A 9 7.38 8.92 -13.68
CA TYR A 9 8.32 8.79 -14.79
C TYR A 9 7.74 8.06 -16.01
N LEU A 10 6.56 7.46 -15.91
CA LEU A 10 5.91 6.75 -17.01
C LEU A 10 5.23 7.69 -18.02
N GLY A 11 5.10 8.99 -17.70
CA GLY A 11 4.45 9.98 -18.55
C GLY A 11 5.10 10.13 -19.94
N GLY A 12 6.43 10.01 -20.02
CA GLY A 12 7.14 10.02 -21.31
C GLY A 12 6.80 8.81 -22.18
N ILE A 13 6.71 7.63 -21.56
CA ILE A 13 6.41 6.36 -22.23
C ILE A 13 4.95 6.34 -22.70
N LEU A 14 4.01 6.79 -21.88
CA LEU A 14 2.60 6.91 -22.26
C LEU A 14 2.40 7.81 -23.49
N ARG A 15 3.16 8.91 -23.60
CA ARG A 15 3.13 9.83 -24.75
C ARG A 15 3.76 9.27 -26.02
N ALA A 16 4.51 8.17 -25.94
CA ALA A 16 5.11 7.50 -27.10
C ALA A 16 4.09 6.69 -27.93
N GLY A 17 2.80 6.73 -27.58
CA GLY A 17 1.71 6.11 -28.34
C GLY A 17 1.38 4.69 -27.90
N LYS A 18 0.69 3.92 -28.77
CA LYS A 18 0.10 2.62 -28.42
C LYS A 18 1.08 1.61 -27.81
N ARG A 19 2.32 1.56 -28.32
CA ARG A 19 3.36 0.67 -27.81
C ARG A 19 3.80 1.06 -26.40
N GLY A 20 3.99 2.36 -26.15
CA GLY A 20 4.31 2.88 -24.83
C GLY A 20 3.17 2.64 -23.82
N TYR A 21 1.92 2.82 -24.25
CA TYR A 21 0.76 2.46 -23.44
C TYR A 21 0.75 0.97 -23.06
N ALA A 22 1.03 0.07 -24.01
CA ALA A 22 1.07 -1.36 -23.74
C ALA A 22 2.18 -1.73 -22.74
N LEU A 23 3.38 -1.14 -22.87
CA LEU A 23 4.50 -1.35 -21.95
C LEU A 23 4.19 -0.90 -20.53
N VAL A 24 3.59 0.30 -20.38
CA VAL A 24 3.21 0.82 -19.06
C VAL A 24 2.16 -0.05 -18.39
N HIS A 25 1.31 -0.73 -19.16
CA HIS A 25 0.27 -1.63 -18.65
C HIS A 25 0.67 -3.10 -18.61
N GLU A 26 1.96 -3.42 -18.74
CA GLU A 26 2.45 -4.78 -18.54
C GLU A 26 2.22 -5.21 -17.07
N PRO A 27 1.79 -6.46 -16.80
CA PRO A 27 1.59 -6.95 -15.43
C PRO A 27 2.76 -6.73 -14.48
N SER A 28 4.00 -6.85 -14.96
CA SER A 28 5.22 -6.65 -14.16
C SER A 28 5.36 -5.21 -13.68
N VAL A 29 5.06 -4.24 -14.56
CA VAL A 29 5.05 -2.79 -14.25
C VAL A 29 3.91 -2.47 -13.31
N LEU A 30 2.69 -2.93 -13.62
CA LEU A 30 1.50 -2.70 -12.80
C LEU A 30 1.68 -3.22 -11.38
N ARG A 31 2.32 -4.38 -11.20
CA ARG A 31 2.56 -5.00 -9.88
C ARG A 31 3.60 -4.25 -9.04
N LYS A 32 4.60 -3.60 -9.64
CA LYS A 32 5.75 -3.02 -8.93
C LYS A 32 5.77 -1.49 -8.88
N CYS A 33 5.04 -0.84 -9.78
CA CYS A 33 5.08 0.62 -9.91
C CYS A 33 4.64 1.31 -8.61
N ASN A 34 5.43 2.26 -8.13
CA ASN A 34 5.09 3.14 -7.04
C ASN A 34 3.97 4.11 -7.46
N VAL A 35 2.78 3.84 -6.94
CA VAL A 35 1.56 4.62 -7.17
C VAL A 35 1.37 5.80 -6.20
N GLN A 36 2.25 5.98 -5.20
CA GLN A 36 2.13 7.05 -4.21
C GLN A 36 1.97 8.46 -4.82
N PRO A 37 2.68 8.83 -5.91
CA PRO A 37 2.47 10.14 -6.51
C PRO A 37 1.06 10.31 -7.05
N MET A 38 0.44 9.25 -7.58
CA MET A 38 -0.95 9.31 -8.04
C MET A 38 -1.89 9.66 -6.87
N VAL A 39 -1.66 9.06 -5.71
CA VAL A 39 -2.44 9.32 -4.50
C VAL A 39 -2.21 10.74 -3.96
N THR A 40 -0.99 11.24 -4.08
CA THR A 40 -0.61 12.58 -3.60
C THR A 40 -1.15 13.69 -4.51
N PHE A 41 -1.10 13.51 -5.83
CA PHE A 41 -1.55 14.50 -6.82
C PHE A 41 -3.05 14.43 -7.12
N ALA A 42 -3.66 13.24 -7.05
CA ALA A 42 -5.06 13.02 -7.41
C ALA A 42 -5.98 12.83 -6.20
N LYS A 43 -5.71 13.53 -5.07
CA LYS A 43 -6.50 13.44 -3.83
C LYS A 43 -8.02 13.55 -4.02
N CYS A 44 -8.49 14.19 -5.09
CA CYS A 44 -9.92 14.40 -5.38
C CYS A 44 -10.54 13.38 -6.36
N GLN A 45 -9.74 12.74 -7.23
CA GLN A 45 -10.28 11.87 -8.30
C GLN A 45 -10.40 10.41 -7.89
N ILE A 46 -9.52 9.90 -7.00
CA ILE A 46 -9.70 8.56 -6.40
C ILE A 46 -11.03 8.50 -5.63
N CYS A 47 -11.41 9.61 -4.98
CA CYS A 47 -12.56 9.73 -4.08
C CYS A 47 -13.92 9.91 -4.77
N THR A 48 -13.97 10.25 -6.07
CA THR A 48 -15.22 10.63 -6.78
C THR A 48 -15.62 9.68 -7.90
N GLY A 49 -15.07 8.46 -7.93
CA GLY A 49 -15.28 7.54 -9.04
C GLY A 49 -14.48 7.88 -10.30
N GLY A 50 -13.63 8.91 -10.25
CA GLY A 50 -12.57 9.21 -11.22
C GLY A 50 -11.44 8.18 -11.12
N ARG A 51 -11.73 6.97 -11.57
CA ARG A 51 -10.81 5.84 -11.51
C ARG A 51 -9.62 6.09 -12.42
N PHE A 52 -8.46 6.44 -11.86
CA PHE A 52 -7.20 6.32 -12.59
C PHE A 52 -7.05 4.86 -13.02
N GLU A 53 -7.25 4.60 -14.32
CA GLU A 53 -7.24 3.26 -14.90
C GLU A 53 -5.99 2.47 -14.50
N PHE A 54 -4.84 3.14 -14.48
CA PHE A 54 -3.57 2.58 -14.05
C PHE A 54 -3.58 2.11 -12.59
N PHE A 55 -4.20 2.85 -11.67
CA PHE A 55 -4.28 2.46 -10.25
C PHE A 55 -5.14 1.20 -10.09
N ILE A 56 -6.29 1.14 -10.76
CA ILE A 56 -7.15 -0.06 -10.74
C ILE A 56 -6.44 -1.26 -11.32
N LYS A 57 -5.78 -1.08 -12.47
CA LYS A 57 -5.01 -2.15 -13.09
C LYS A 57 -3.86 -2.60 -12.18
N SER A 58 -3.17 -1.68 -11.51
CA SER A 58 -2.12 -1.99 -10.53
C SER A 58 -2.66 -2.80 -9.36
N ARG A 59 -3.77 -2.38 -8.75
CA ARG A 59 -4.46 -3.13 -7.70
C ARG A 59 -4.81 -4.55 -8.16
N ASN A 60 -5.46 -4.67 -9.32
CA ASN A 60 -5.88 -5.97 -9.86
C ASN A 60 -4.69 -6.88 -10.20
N ASN A 61 -3.49 -6.32 -10.39
CA ASN A 61 -2.24 -7.06 -10.59
C ASN A 61 -1.45 -7.31 -9.29
N GLY A 62 -2.05 -7.06 -8.12
CA GLY A 62 -1.44 -7.36 -6.83
C GLY A 62 -0.36 -6.36 -6.41
N ASN A 63 -0.46 -5.11 -6.85
CA ASN A 63 0.40 -4.03 -6.35
C ASN A 63 0.07 -3.74 -4.88
N THR A 64 0.99 -4.08 -3.99
CA THR A 64 0.80 -3.97 -2.53
C THR A 64 0.58 -2.53 -2.09
N SER A 65 1.26 -1.56 -2.69
CA SER A 65 1.05 -0.13 -2.41
C SER A 65 -0.34 0.34 -2.85
N ALA A 66 -0.83 -0.10 -4.02
CA ALA A 66 -2.17 0.25 -4.48
C ALA A 66 -3.25 -0.33 -3.56
N ILE A 67 -3.11 -1.60 -3.16
CA ILE A 67 -4.00 -2.26 -2.19
C ILE A 67 -3.97 -1.52 -0.84
N TYR A 68 -2.78 -1.12 -0.39
CA TYR A 68 -2.61 -0.35 0.85
C TYR A 68 -3.39 0.97 0.83
N TYR A 69 -3.20 1.78 -0.22
CA TYR A 69 -3.92 3.06 -0.32
C TYR A 69 -5.43 2.87 -0.46
N GLU A 70 -5.89 1.87 -1.21
CA GLU A 70 -7.33 1.55 -1.28
C GLU A 70 -7.88 1.17 0.10
N GLY A 71 -7.15 0.39 0.89
CA GLY A 71 -7.54 0.05 2.25
C GLY A 71 -7.67 1.30 3.13
N LEU A 72 -6.69 2.20 3.11
CA LEU A 72 -6.76 3.47 3.84
C LEU A 72 -7.96 4.32 3.42
N TYR A 73 -8.24 4.40 2.11
CA TYR A 73 -9.43 5.11 1.64
C TYR A 73 -10.72 4.44 2.09
N ALA A 74 -10.78 3.10 2.11
CA ALA A 74 -11.94 2.37 2.60
C ALA A 74 -12.17 2.63 4.10
N ALA A 75 -11.12 2.79 4.90
CA ALA A 75 -11.24 3.19 6.30
C ALA A 75 -11.93 4.55 6.46
N LEU A 76 -11.55 5.53 5.61
CA LEU A 76 -12.09 6.89 5.66
C LEU A 76 -13.55 6.98 5.19
N ILE A 77 -13.92 6.22 4.15
CA ILE A 77 -15.23 6.34 3.50
C ILE A 77 -16.27 5.37 4.06
N VAL A 78 -15.86 4.15 4.39
CA VAL A 78 -16.78 3.06 4.79
C VAL A 78 -16.57 2.67 6.24
N GLY A 79 -15.32 2.46 6.65
CA GLY A 79 -14.98 2.09 8.01
C GLY A 79 -13.78 1.12 8.11
N PRO A 80 -13.23 0.98 9.33
CA PRO A 80 -12.03 0.18 9.61
C PRO A 80 -12.15 -1.30 9.21
N GLU A 81 -13.33 -1.91 9.32
CA GLU A 81 -13.55 -3.33 8.98
C GLU A 81 -13.34 -3.58 7.48
N LYS A 82 -13.74 -2.63 6.63
CA LYS A 82 -13.54 -2.73 5.19
C LYS A 82 -12.06 -2.60 4.84
N CYS A 83 -11.35 -1.72 5.53
CA CYS A 83 -9.89 -1.58 5.40
C CYS A 83 -9.18 -2.89 5.72
N ILE A 84 -9.44 -3.48 6.90
CA ILE A 84 -8.82 -4.74 7.32
C ILE A 84 -8.99 -5.83 6.27
N ARG A 85 -10.21 -6.01 5.75
CA ARG A 85 -10.51 -7.00 4.70
C ARG A 85 -9.72 -6.77 3.41
N ILE A 86 -9.51 -5.51 3.01
CA ILE A 86 -8.74 -5.18 1.80
C ILE A 86 -7.25 -5.42 2.03
N LEU A 87 -6.75 -5.14 3.24
CA LEU A 87 -5.34 -5.23 3.57
C LEU A 87 -4.88 -6.65 3.92
N GLN A 88 -5.77 -7.57 4.29
CA GLN A 88 -5.41 -8.93 4.71
C GLN A 88 -4.45 -9.66 3.74
N PRO A 89 -4.63 -9.59 2.39
CA PRO A 89 -3.74 -10.27 1.45
C PRO A 89 -2.29 -9.74 1.45
N ASN A 90 -2.05 -8.54 1.97
CA ASN A 90 -0.72 -7.94 2.05
C ASN A 90 0.06 -8.39 3.30
N VAL A 91 -0.61 -8.98 4.29
CA VAL A 91 0.00 -9.41 5.56
C VAL A 91 0.54 -10.85 5.41
N PRO A 92 1.73 -11.17 5.96
CA PRO A 92 2.61 -10.30 6.73
C PRO A 92 3.68 -9.63 5.88
N ASN A 93 3.63 -9.64 4.56
CA ASN A 93 4.79 -9.25 3.74
C ASN A 93 4.93 -7.74 3.51
N HIS A 94 3.88 -6.96 3.76
CA HIS A 94 3.88 -5.50 3.62
C HIS A 94 3.72 -4.85 5.01
N ASP A 95 4.78 -4.18 5.45
CA ASP A 95 4.91 -3.50 6.74
C ASP A 95 3.76 -2.52 7.03
N LEU A 96 3.50 -1.58 6.12
CA LEU A 96 2.49 -0.55 6.29
C LEU A 96 1.07 -1.11 6.33
N SER A 97 0.80 -2.18 5.57
CA SER A 97 -0.50 -2.87 5.64
C SER A 97 -0.68 -3.60 6.95
N THR A 98 0.38 -4.26 7.44
CA THR A 98 0.36 -4.97 8.71
C THR A 98 0.13 -3.99 9.86
N LEU A 99 0.84 -2.86 9.86
CA LEU A 99 0.64 -1.78 10.84
C LEU A 99 -0.78 -1.21 10.80
N ALA A 100 -1.31 -0.94 9.61
CA ALA A 100 -2.67 -0.44 9.45
C ALA A 100 -3.72 -1.43 9.98
N ILE A 101 -3.58 -2.74 9.72
CA ILE A 101 -4.48 -3.75 10.29
C ILE A 101 -4.40 -3.73 11.81
N GLY A 102 -3.20 -3.65 12.40
CA GLY A 102 -3.03 -3.56 13.85
C GLY A 102 -3.76 -2.36 14.44
N ILE A 103 -3.52 -1.16 13.92
CA ILE A 103 -4.15 0.08 14.38
C ILE A 103 -5.68 0.00 14.26
N PHE A 104 -6.20 -0.38 13.08
CA PHE A 104 -7.65 -0.44 12.88
C PHE A 104 -8.32 -1.55 13.67
N SER A 105 -7.61 -2.66 13.96
CA SER A 105 -8.12 -3.73 14.83
C SER A 105 -8.28 -3.23 16.28
N VAL A 106 -7.34 -2.43 16.79
CA VAL A 106 -7.49 -1.75 18.09
C VAL A 106 -8.70 -0.81 18.07
N CYS A 107 -8.87 -0.01 17.01
CA CYS A 107 -10.00 0.92 16.90
C CYS A 107 -11.38 0.25 16.97
N ILE A 108 -11.49 -1.02 16.56
CA ILE A 108 -12.75 -1.78 16.59
C ILE A 108 -12.83 -2.76 17.77
N GLY A 109 -11.87 -2.73 18.70
CA GLY A 109 -11.82 -3.63 19.86
C GLY A 109 -11.53 -5.09 19.51
N ASN A 110 -10.85 -5.34 18.39
CA ASN A 110 -10.41 -6.69 17.97
C ASN A 110 -8.96 -6.92 18.39
N ASP A 111 -8.74 -7.03 19.70
CA ASP A 111 -7.41 -7.17 20.31
C ASP A 111 -6.65 -8.38 19.77
N LYS A 112 -7.36 -9.49 19.49
CA LYS A 112 -6.76 -10.70 18.92
C LYS A 112 -6.10 -10.46 17.56
N GLU A 113 -6.73 -9.67 16.69
CA GLU A 113 -6.14 -9.37 15.38
C GLU A 113 -5.06 -8.28 15.49
N ALA A 114 -5.22 -7.35 16.43
CA ALA A 114 -4.17 -6.37 16.74
C ALA A 114 -2.88 -7.06 17.22
N ASP A 115 -2.98 -8.00 18.16
CA ASP A 115 -1.83 -8.75 18.71
C ASP A 115 -1.09 -9.56 17.63
N LYS A 116 -1.84 -10.18 16.71
CA LYS A 116 -1.26 -10.88 15.56
C LYS A 116 -0.51 -9.93 14.64
N ALA A 117 -1.08 -8.76 14.36
CA ALA A 117 -0.45 -7.77 13.49
C ALA A 117 0.83 -7.23 14.13
N VAL A 118 0.83 -6.96 15.44
CA VAL A 118 2.03 -6.57 16.20
C VAL A 118 3.08 -7.66 16.09
N SER A 119 2.75 -8.90 16.45
CA SER A 119 3.66 -10.04 16.37
C SER A 119 4.26 -10.23 14.97
N ALA A 120 3.46 -10.01 13.92
CA ALA A 120 3.91 -10.09 12.54
C ALA A 120 4.89 -8.98 12.16
N ILE A 121 4.78 -7.78 12.74
CA ILE A 121 5.75 -6.70 12.56
C ILE A 121 7.08 -7.04 13.24
N GLU A 122 7.04 -7.52 14.49
CA GLU A 122 8.25 -7.92 15.22
C GLU A 122 9.00 -9.07 14.53
N ALA A 123 8.26 -9.98 13.90
CA ALA A 123 8.86 -11.14 13.24
C ALA A 123 9.42 -10.86 11.83
N ASN A 124 8.80 -9.94 11.07
CA ASN A 124 9.06 -9.80 9.63
C ASN A 124 9.63 -8.44 9.20
N HIS A 125 9.46 -7.37 10.00
CA HIS A 125 9.70 -6.00 9.54
C HIS A 125 10.63 -5.18 10.43
N TYR A 126 10.82 -5.58 11.69
CA TYR A 126 11.74 -4.95 12.63
C TYR A 126 12.50 -6.01 13.43
N ASP A 127 13.82 -5.93 13.46
CA ASP A 127 14.57 -6.57 14.54
C ASP A 127 14.47 -5.68 15.79
N LEU A 128 13.39 -5.83 16.56
CA LEU A 128 13.22 -5.12 17.83
C LEU A 128 14.25 -5.53 18.89
N ARG A 129 15.14 -6.48 18.60
CA ARG A 129 16.21 -6.93 19.51
C ARG A 129 17.50 -6.11 19.40
N SER A 130 17.51 -4.94 18.74
CA SER A 130 18.58 -3.96 18.98
C SER A 130 18.39 -3.32 20.37
N GLY A 131 18.54 -4.14 21.40
CA GLY A 131 18.89 -3.68 22.72
C GLY A 131 20.27 -3.07 22.62
N ASP A 132 20.32 -1.75 22.40
CA ASP A 132 21.40 -0.98 22.97
C ASP A 132 21.27 -1.21 24.48
N SER A 133 22.12 -2.11 24.98
CA SER A 133 22.47 -2.18 26.37
C SER A 133 22.94 -0.79 26.77
N TRP A 134 22.04 -0.01 27.36
CA TRP A 134 22.38 1.18 28.13
C TRP A 134 23.25 0.72 29.30
N THR A 135 24.55 0.56 29.07
CA THR A 135 25.53 0.53 30.16
C THR A 135 25.71 1.98 30.58
N GLY A 136 24.86 2.42 31.51
CA GLY A 136 25.07 3.66 32.23
C GLY A 136 26.50 3.69 32.75
N SER A 137 27.25 4.71 32.33
CA SER A 137 28.54 5.10 32.87
C SER A 137 28.46 6.58 33.21
#